data_AF-A0A1S2QMW6-F1
#
_entry.id   AF-A0A1S2QMW6-F1
#
_cell.length_a   1.000
_cell.length_b   1.000
_cell.length_c   1.000
_cell.angle_alpha   90.00
_cell.angle_beta   90.00
_cell.angle_gamma   90.00
#
_symmetry.space_group_name_H-M   'P 1'
#
loop_
_entity.id
_entity.type
_entity.pdbx_description
1 polymer ?
#
loop_
_entity_poly.entity_id
_entity_poly.type
_entity_poly.pdbx_seq_one_letter_code
_entity_poly.pdbx_strand_id
1 'polypeptide(L)'
;MFDPTAYENMKVVIEGAFYDRDLEGEIAVTGRQDIMNLADLSRKFSIEMELKEHMQIRTLKGGMTIEASLENLGSELLQPILNESQAGCSVRIFISFPYQLKQQEIGGLMALLSDIWGEERLIEITSSKVTESRSEAHEFLTNASISFGRLVAEDQLDDLLDMIDYLIRSLEKIHSFLAVSL
;
A
#
# COMPACT_ATOMS: atom_id res chain seq x y z
N MET A 1 7.55 -9.03 30.56
CA MET A 1 7.84 -8.56 29.20
C MET A 1 6.48 -8.46 28.53
N PHE A 2 6.08 -7.28 28.07
CA PHE A 2 4.86 -7.18 27.27
C PHE A 2 5.19 -7.75 25.90
N ASP A 3 4.42 -8.73 25.43
CA ASP A 3 4.56 -9.17 24.05
C ASP A 3 4.21 -7.99 23.13
N PRO A 4 4.98 -7.75 22.05
CA PRO A 4 4.63 -6.73 21.08
C PRO A 4 3.23 -6.99 20.51
N THR A 5 2.54 -5.92 20.15
CA THR A 5 1.27 -6.04 19.42
C THR A 5 1.52 -6.62 18.03
N ALA A 6 0.50 -7.22 17.42
CA ALA A 6 0.54 -7.68 16.04
C ALA A 6 0.91 -6.54 15.09
N TYR A 7 0.46 -5.31 15.38
CA TYR A 7 0.90 -4.10 14.65
C TYR A 7 2.43 -3.91 14.68
N GLU A 8 3.06 -3.99 15.86
CA GLU A 8 4.51 -3.79 15.96
C GLU A 8 5.27 -4.94 15.28
N ASN A 9 4.79 -6.18 15.39
CA ASN A 9 5.38 -7.34 14.71
C ASN A 9 5.26 -7.21 13.19
N MET A 10 4.06 -6.94 12.66
CA MET A 10 3.82 -6.74 11.23
C MET A 10 4.62 -5.58 10.65
N LYS A 11 4.69 -4.46 11.37
CA LYS A 11 5.50 -3.31 10.96
C LYS A 11 6.97 -3.72 10.75
N VAL A 12 7.57 -4.41 11.73
CA VAL A 12 8.98 -4.80 11.67
C VAL A 12 9.22 -5.75 10.49
N VAL A 13 8.34 -6.72 10.27
CA VAL A 13 8.46 -7.68 9.17
C VAL A 13 8.33 -6.98 7.81
N ILE A 14 7.30 -6.15 7.63
CA ILE A 14 7.09 -5.40 6.39
C ILE A 14 8.26 -4.45 6.12
N GLU A 15 8.68 -3.68 7.13
CA GLU A 15 9.81 -2.75 7.00
C GLU A 15 11.09 -3.50 6.58
N GLY A 16 11.39 -4.63 7.23
CA GLY A 16 12.52 -5.48 6.87
C GLY A 16 12.46 -5.96 5.42
N ALA A 17 11.34 -6.53 5.00
CA ALA A 17 11.17 -7.10 3.67
C ALA A 17 11.33 -6.06 2.55
N PHE A 18 10.81 -4.83 2.73
CA PHE A 18 11.03 -3.75 1.76
C PHE A 18 12.51 -3.34 1.68
N TYR A 19 13.21 -3.26 2.80
CA TYR A 19 14.63 -2.91 2.78
C TYR A 19 15.52 -4.04 2.25
N ASP A 20 15.15 -5.31 2.47
CA ASP A 20 15.85 -6.44 1.87
C ASP A 20 15.79 -6.35 0.34
N ARG A 21 14.59 -6.11 -0.22
CA ARG A 21 14.39 -5.88 -1.66
C ARG A 21 15.12 -4.65 -2.19
N ASP A 22 15.24 -3.59 -1.38
CA ASP A 22 16.04 -2.42 -1.74
C ASP A 22 17.53 -2.76 -1.81
N LEU A 23 18.05 -3.46 -0.80
CA LEU A 23 19.45 -3.92 -0.76
C LEU A 23 19.78 -4.85 -1.92
N GLU A 24 18.84 -5.71 -2.33
CA GLU A 24 18.96 -6.59 -3.50
C GLU A 24 18.96 -5.83 -4.83
N GLY A 25 18.50 -4.57 -4.84
CA GLY A 25 18.49 -3.73 -6.03
C GLY A 25 17.23 -3.86 -6.89
N GLU A 26 16.20 -4.55 -6.42
CA GLU A 26 14.92 -4.70 -7.13
C GLU A 26 14.10 -3.39 -7.07
N ILE A 27 14.03 -2.81 -5.87
CA ILE A 27 13.27 -1.58 -5.59
C ILE A 27 14.17 -0.52 -4.96
N ALA A 28 13.69 0.71 -4.88
CA ALA A 28 14.27 1.77 -4.06
C ALA A 28 13.20 2.28 -3.09
N VAL A 29 13.46 2.25 -1.79
CA VAL A 29 12.55 2.84 -0.79
C VAL A 29 12.65 4.36 -0.88
N THR A 30 11.55 5.03 -1.20
CA THR A 30 11.49 6.48 -1.43
C THR A 30 10.80 7.25 -0.32
N GLY A 31 10.09 6.57 0.57
CA GLY A 31 9.34 7.21 1.64
C GLY A 31 9.01 6.23 2.76
N ARG A 32 9.03 6.73 3.99
CA ARG A 32 8.67 5.99 5.20
C ARG A 32 7.98 6.95 6.16
N GLN A 33 6.82 6.54 6.65
CA GLN A 33 6.05 7.30 7.63
C GLN A 33 5.58 6.37 8.74
N ASP A 34 5.77 6.80 9.99
CA ASP A 34 5.23 6.17 11.17
C ASP A 34 4.47 7.25 11.95
N ILE A 35 3.14 7.12 11.98
CA ILE A 35 2.23 8.15 12.44
C ILE A 35 1.43 7.59 13.61
N MET A 36 1.40 8.34 14.71
CA MET A 36 0.48 8.12 15.82
C MET A 36 -0.51 9.28 15.87
N ASN A 37 -1.80 8.98 15.76
CA ASN A 37 -2.84 9.96 15.95
C ASN A 37 -3.23 9.99 17.43
N LEU A 38 -3.01 11.11 18.11
CA LEU A 38 -3.30 11.23 19.54
C LEU A 38 -4.78 11.46 19.86
N ALA A 39 -5.59 11.85 18.87
CA ALA A 39 -7.01 12.12 19.09
C ALA A 39 -7.84 10.83 19.19
N ASP A 40 -7.53 9.84 18.35
CA ASP A 40 -8.19 8.53 18.34
C ASP A 40 -7.26 7.39 18.79
N LEU A 41 -6.02 7.72 19.16
CA LEU A 41 -4.98 6.78 19.60
C LEU A 41 -4.65 5.68 18.58
N SER A 42 -4.89 5.93 17.29
CA SER A 42 -4.53 5.03 16.20
C SER A 42 -3.05 5.15 15.82
N ARG A 43 -2.54 4.09 15.17
CA ARG A 43 -1.20 4.03 14.58
C ARG A 43 -1.28 3.67 13.12
N LYS A 44 -0.43 4.29 12.31
CA LYS A 44 -0.31 4.03 10.88
C LYS A 44 1.15 4.01 10.46
N PHE A 45 1.57 2.90 9.85
CA PHE A 45 2.85 2.79 9.18
C PHE A 45 2.64 2.76 7.67
N SER A 46 3.47 3.49 6.93
CA SER A 46 3.44 3.53 5.47
C SER A 46 4.86 3.51 4.92
N ILE A 47 5.09 2.68 3.92
CA ILE A 47 6.36 2.60 3.20
C ILE A 47 6.11 2.71 1.69
N GLU A 48 6.94 3.51 1.03
CA GLU A 48 6.86 3.85 -0.39
C GLU A 48 8.12 3.39 -1.11
N MET A 49 7.93 2.91 -2.33
CA MET A 49 8.99 2.42 -3.19
C MET A 49 8.79 2.83 -4.66
N GLU A 50 9.88 2.76 -5.40
CA GLU A 50 9.93 2.82 -6.86
C GLU A 50 10.73 1.62 -7.39
N LEU A 51 10.44 1.17 -8.61
CA LEU A 51 11.24 0.13 -9.28
C LEU A 51 12.57 0.72 -9.76
N LYS A 52 13.71 0.09 -9.43
CA LYS A 52 15.04 0.60 -9.81
C LYS A 52 15.30 0.57 -11.32
N GLU A 53 14.83 -0.48 -12.00
CA GLU A 53 15.04 -0.64 -13.46
C GLU A 53 14.23 0.37 -14.31
N HIS A 54 13.20 0.99 -13.72
CA HIS A 54 12.20 1.81 -14.43
C HIS A 54 12.27 3.31 -14.12
N MET A 55 13.46 3.82 -13.80
CA MET A 55 13.77 5.24 -13.55
C MET A 55 13.50 6.21 -14.72
N GLN A 56 12.84 5.77 -15.80
CA GLN A 56 12.43 6.60 -16.92
C GLN A 56 11.00 7.14 -16.74
N ILE A 57 10.10 6.37 -16.12
CA ILE A 57 8.81 6.88 -15.59
C ILE A 57 9.04 7.21 -14.12
N ARG A 58 9.76 8.32 -13.85
CA ARG A 58 10.29 8.74 -12.52
C ARG A 58 9.25 9.06 -11.44
N THR A 59 8.01 8.63 -11.63
CA THR A 59 6.87 9.08 -10.84
C THR A 59 5.84 7.98 -10.59
N LEU A 60 6.07 6.76 -11.08
CA LEU A 60 5.30 5.58 -10.69
C LEU A 60 5.82 5.06 -9.36
N LYS A 61 5.03 5.22 -8.31
CA LYS A 61 5.33 4.78 -6.95
C LYS A 61 4.35 3.69 -6.54
N GLY A 62 4.79 2.82 -5.65
CA GLY A 62 3.93 1.88 -4.97
C GLY A 62 4.29 1.78 -3.50
N GLY A 63 3.42 1.18 -2.71
CA GLY A 63 3.71 1.00 -1.30
C GLY A 63 2.64 0.24 -0.55
N MET A 64 2.92 0.07 0.74
CA MET A 64 2.04 -0.59 1.69
C MET A 64 1.78 0.33 2.87
N THR A 65 0.54 0.31 3.35
CA THR A 65 0.11 0.95 4.59
C THR A 65 -0.51 -0.09 5.49
N ILE A 66 -0.11 -0.10 6.76
CA ILE A 66 -0.80 -0.83 7.82
C ILE A 66 -1.31 0.16 8.87
N GLU A 67 -2.53 -0.08 9.36
CA GLU A 67 -3.18 0.80 10.32
C GLU A 67 -3.91 -0.01 11.39
N ALA A 68 -3.72 0.40 12.64
CA ALA A 68 -4.36 -0.17 13.82
C ALA A 68 -5.08 0.94 14.60
N SER A 69 -6.37 0.73 14.87
CA SER A 69 -7.16 1.60 15.75
C SER A 69 -6.85 1.34 17.22
N LEU A 70 -7.38 2.18 18.12
CA LEU A 70 -7.31 1.93 19.56
C LEU A 70 -7.94 0.60 19.94
N GLU A 71 -9.05 0.21 19.31
CA GLU A 71 -9.70 -1.08 19.56
C GLU A 71 -8.82 -2.25 19.14
N ASN A 72 -8.10 -2.13 18.00
CA ASN A 72 -7.16 -3.17 17.57
C ASN A 72 -6.02 -3.33 18.57
N LEU A 73 -5.36 -2.22 18.91
CA LEU A 73 -4.24 -2.21 19.87
C LEU A 73 -4.68 -2.65 21.28
N GLY A 74 -5.87 -2.24 21.70
CA GLY A 74 -6.43 -2.56 23.01
C GLY A 74 -6.87 -4.01 23.13
N SER A 75 -7.46 -4.59 22.09
CA SER A 75 -7.88 -6.01 22.08
C SER A 75 -6.69 -6.95 22.28
N GLU A 76 -5.52 -6.59 21.74
CA GLU A 76 -4.29 -7.36 21.88
C GLU A 76 -3.61 -7.19 23.24
N LEU A 77 -3.80 -6.06 23.92
CA LEU A 77 -3.28 -5.84 25.27
C LEU A 77 -4.17 -6.46 26.36
N LEU A 78 -5.46 -6.68 26.06
CA LEU A 78 -6.48 -7.18 27.00
C LEU A 78 -6.79 -8.68 26.84
N GLN A 79 -5.81 -9.43 26.31
CA GLN A 79 -5.73 -10.83 25.83
C GLN A 79 -6.66 -11.96 26.36
N PRO A 80 -7.50 -11.85 27.41
CA PRO A 80 -8.57 -12.84 27.61
C PRO A 80 -10.01 -12.29 27.72
N ILE A 81 -10.25 -10.97 27.67
CA ILE A 81 -11.57 -10.40 28.07
C ILE A 81 -12.46 -10.03 26.87
N LEU A 82 -11.87 -9.80 25.69
CA LEU A 82 -12.58 -9.30 24.50
C LEU A 82 -12.25 -10.17 23.29
N ASN A 83 -13.27 -10.43 22.47
CA ASN A 83 -13.24 -11.34 21.33
C ASN A 83 -11.96 -11.21 20.47
N GLU A 84 -11.31 -12.33 20.14
CA GLU A 84 -10.15 -12.42 19.24
C GLU A 84 -10.38 -11.75 17.87
N SER A 85 -11.64 -11.52 17.49
CA SER A 85 -12.05 -10.98 16.19
C SER A 85 -11.64 -9.52 15.91
N GLN A 86 -11.06 -8.80 16.87
CA GLN A 86 -10.60 -7.41 16.68
C GLN A 86 -9.07 -7.23 16.77
N ALA A 87 -8.32 -8.30 17.03
CA ALA A 87 -6.86 -8.27 16.96
C ALA A 87 -6.40 -8.23 15.49
N GLY A 88 -5.30 -7.52 15.21
CA GLY A 88 -4.75 -7.35 13.85
C GLY A 88 -4.84 -5.93 13.32
N CYS A 89 -4.48 -5.76 12.05
CA CYS A 89 -4.38 -4.45 11.39
C CYS A 89 -5.10 -4.43 10.05
N SER A 90 -5.55 -3.26 9.64
CA SER A 90 -5.97 -3.05 8.25
C SER A 90 -4.74 -2.88 7.38
N VAL A 91 -4.73 -3.54 6.21
CA VAL A 91 -3.61 -3.51 5.26
C VAL A 91 -4.12 -2.96 3.93
N ARG A 92 -3.36 -2.03 3.35
CA ARG A 92 -3.65 -1.41 2.07
C ARG A 92 -2.38 -1.33 1.23
N ILE A 93 -2.51 -1.70 -0.03
CA ILE A 93 -1.52 -1.45 -1.05
C ILE A 93 -1.96 -0.22 -1.82
N PHE A 94 -1.01 0.63 -2.20
CA PHE A 94 -1.28 1.76 -3.08
C PHE A 94 -0.25 1.83 -4.20
N ILE A 95 -0.70 2.32 -5.34
CA ILE A 95 0.11 2.59 -6.52
C ILE A 95 -0.29 3.96 -7.02
N SER A 96 0.68 4.86 -7.18
CA SER A 96 0.44 6.25 -7.56
C SER A 96 1.30 6.66 -8.73
N PHE A 97 0.72 7.44 -9.64
CA PHE A 97 1.42 7.97 -10.81
C PHE A 97 0.75 9.24 -11.33
N PRO A 98 1.52 10.20 -11.88
CA PRO A 98 1.01 11.51 -12.26
C PRO A 98 0.46 11.51 -13.69
N TYR A 99 -0.45 10.58 -13.97
CA TYR A 99 -1.11 10.45 -15.27
C TYR A 99 -2.62 10.40 -15.07
N GLN A 100 -3.36 11.14 -15.88
CA GLN A 100 -4.81 11.07 -15.90
C GLN A 100 -5.27 9.93 -16.81
N LEU A 101 -5.86 8.89 -16.22
CA LEU A 101 -6.45 7.80 -17.00
C LEU A 101 -7.75 8.24 -17.69
N LYS A 102 -7.93 7.80 -18.93
CA LYS A 102 -9.21 7.82 -19.64
C LYS A 102 -10.10 6.67 -19.14
N GLN A 103 -11.40 6.76 -19.38
CA GLN A 103 -12.37 5.76 -18.92
C GLN A 103 -12.02 4.31 -19.35
N GLN A 104 -11.53 4.12 -20.58
CA GLN A 104 -11.12 2.80 -21.08
C GLN A 104 -9.87 2.27 -20.36
N GLU A 105 -8.95 3.16 -19.99
CA GLU A 105 -7.71 2.81 -19.30
C GLU A 105 -7.96 2.47 -17.83
N ILE A 106 -8.95 3.12 -17.19
CA ILE A 106 -9.42 2.74 -15.86
C ILE A 106 -9.91 1.28 -15.86
N GLY A 107 -10.72 0.90 -16.86
CA GLY A 107 -11.20 -0.47 -17.00
C GLY A 107 -10.06 -1.48 -17.23
N GLY A 108 -9.10 -1.11 -18.08
CA GLY A 108 -7.89 -1.92 -18.30
C GLY A 108 -7.04 -2.09 -17.04
N LEU A 109 -6.84 -1.01 -16.27
CA LEU A 109 -6.08 -1.03 -15.02
C LEU A 109 -6.79 -1.86 -13.94
N MET A 110 -8.12 -1.73 -13.81
CA MET A 110 -8.89 -2.56 -12.88
C MET A 110 -8.74 -4.04 -13.22
N ALA A 111 -8.93 -4.43 -14.49
CA ALA A 111 -8.78 -5.81 -14.92
C ALA A 111 -7.36 -6.35 -14.69
N LEU A 112 -6.34 -5.54 -14.97
CA LEU A 112 -4.94 -5.87 -14.73
C LEU A 112 -4.66 -6.11 -13.24
N LEU A 113 -5.17 -5.25 -12.36
CA LEU A 113 -5.00 -5.41 -10.92
C LEU A 113 -5.80 -6.61 -10.38
N SER A 114 -7.01 -6.86 -10.88
CA SER A 114 -7.80 -8.04 -10.52
C SER A 114 -7.13 -9.35 -10.95
N ASP A 115 -6.43 -9.37 -12.10
CA ASP A 115 -5.65 -10.54 -12.56
C ASP A 115 -4.48 -10.86 -11.61
N ILE A 116 -3.84 -9.83 -11.03
CA ILE A 116 -2.70 -10.02 -10.12
C ILE A 116 -3.16 -10.34 -8.70
N TRP A 117 -4.12 -9.56 -8.18
CA TRP A 117 -4.52 -9.59 -6.77
C TRP A 117 -5.70 -10.51 -6.49
N GLY A 118 -6.41 -10.97 -7.53
CA GLY A 118 -7.63 -11.77 -7.45
C GLY A 118 -8.90 -10.92 -7.38
N GLU A 119 -10.04 -11.55 -7.71
CA GLU A 119 -11.35 -10.89 -7.76
C GLU A 119 -11.94 -10.56 -6.39
N GLU A 120 -11.46 -11.21 -5.33
CA GLU A 120 -11.96 -11.00 -3.95
C GLU A 120 -11.46 -9.68 -3.34
N ARG A 121 -10.50 -9.00 -3.97
CA ARG A 121 -9.88 -7.79 -3.42
C ARG A 121 -10.62 -6.54 -3.84
N LEU A 122 -10.73 -5.60 -2.90
CA LEU A 122 -11.34 -4.31 -3.14
C LEU A 122 -10.32 -3.39 -3.81
N ILE A 123 -10.52 -3.11 -5.10
CA ILE A 123 -9.69 -2.20 -5.89
C ILE A 123 -10.43 -0.88 -6.08
N GLU A 124 -9.83 0.20 -5.63
CA GLU A 124 -10.35 1.56 -5.79
C GLU A 124 -9.34 2.40 -6.60
N ILE A 125 -9.81 3.07 -7.64
CA ILE A 125 -9.01 4.01 -8.43
C ILE A 125 -9.56 5.41 -8.20
N THR A 126 -8.70 6.30 -7.73
CA THR A 126 -9.00 7.72 -7.53
C THR A 126 -8.07 8.57 -8.38
N SER A 127 -8.58 9.65 -8.96
CA SER A 127 -7.77 10.62 -9.69
C SER A 127 -8.04 12.01 -9.17
N SER A 128 -6.99 12.76 -8.86
CA SER A 128 -7.05 14.17 -8.48
C SER A 128 -6.39 15.04 -9.54
N LYS A 129 -6.90 16.27 -9.69
CA LYS A 129 -6.37 17.31 -10.56
C LYS A 129 -6.07 18.53 -9.71
N VAL A 130 -4.82 18.98 -9.70
CA VAL A 130 -4.42 20.23 -9.08
C VAL A 130 -4.35 21.30 -10.17
N THR A 131 -4.98 22.45 -9.91
CA THR A 131 -4.97 23.61 -10.79
C THR A 131 -4.59 24.83 -9.97
N GLU A 132 -3.56 25.55 -10.40
CA GLU A 132 -3.12 26.78 -9.75
C GLU A 132 -3.65 28.01 -10.49
N SER A 133 -4.05 29.04 -9.74
CA SER A 133 -4.57 30.28 -10.32
C SER A 133 -3.54 31.07 -11.12
N ARG A 134 -2.25 30.78 -10.97
CA ARG A 134 -1.12 31.47 -11.61
C ARG A 134 -0.39 30.60 -12.65
N SER A 135 -0.90 29.40 -12.91
CA SER A 135 -0.28 28.44 -13.82
C SER A 135 -1.35 27.82 -14.70
N GLU A 136 -1.09 27.74 -16.00
CA GLU A 136 -1.93 26.99 -16.93
C GLU A 136 -1.64 25.48 -16.88
N ALA A 137 -0.58 25.07 -16.17
CA ALA A 137 -0.26 23.66 -16.00
C ALA A 137 -1.24 22.97 -15.06
N HIS A 138 -1.60 21.74 -15.42
CA HIS A 138 -2.41 20.86 -14.60
C HIS A 138 -1.58 19.68 -14.15
N GLU A 139 -1.52 19.47 -12.84
CA GLU A 139 -0.91 18.27 -12.28
C GLU A 139 -2.02 17.27 -12.00
N PHE A 140 -1.83 16.06 -12.49
CA PHE A 140 -2.73 14.94 -12.24
C PHE A 140 -2.04 13.95 -11.33
N LEU A 141 -2.80 13.32 -10.45
CA LEU A 141 -2.35 12.20 -9.65
C LEU A 141 -3.44 11.14 -9.68
N THR A 142 -3.09 9.96 -10.18
CA THR A 142 -3.94 8.77 -10.07
C THR A 142 -3.39 7.87 -9.00
N ASN A 143 -4.25 7.39 -8.12
CA ASN A 143 -3.95 6.41 -7.10
C ASN A 143 -4.86 5.20 -7.30
N ALA A 144 -4.27 4.03 -7.49
CA ALA A 144 -4.95 2.75 -7.32
C ALA A 144 -4.65 2.24 -5.90
N SER A 145 -5.68 1.81 -5.19
CA SER A 145 -5.54 1.19 -3.87
C SER A 145 -6.19 -0.18 -3.86
N ILE A 146 -5.52 -1.13 -3.24
CA ILE A 146 -5.97 -2.51 -3.09
C ILE A 146 -6.07 -2.80 -1.60
N SER A 147 -7.24 -3.30 -1.17
CA SER A 147 -7.48 -3.65 0.23
C SER A 147 -8.25 -4.96 0.36
N PHE A 148 -8.18 -5.53 1.57
CA PHE A 148 -8.72 -6.86 1.88
C PHE A 148 -10.16 -6.82 2.39
N GLY A 149 -10.62 -5.65 2.84
CA GLY A 149 -11.92 -5.52 3.51
C GLY A 149 -12.02 -6.24 4.87
N ARG A 150 -10.90 -6.74 5.41
CA ARG A 150 -10.79 -7.42 6.72
C ARG A 150 -9.49 -7.05 7.42
N LEU A 151 -9.41 -7.35 8.72
CA LEU A 151 -8.16 -7.27 9.48
C LEU A 151 -7.24 -8.44 9.11
N VAL A 152 -5.93 -8.17 9.17
CA VAL A 152 -4.84 -9.15 9.00
C VAL A 152 -4.19 -9.33 10.37
N ALA A 153 -4.12 -10.57 10.82
CA ALA A 153 -3.48 -10.94 12.09
C ALA A 153 -2.03 -11.41 11.85
N GLU A 154 -1.27 -11.58 12.93
CA GLU A 154 0.16 -11.95 12.89
C GLU A 154 0.41 -13.33 12.26
N ASP A 155 -0.53 -14.27 12.38
CA ASP A 155 -0.41 -15.59 11.77
C ASP A 155 -0.48 -15.57 10.23
N GLN A 156 -0.89 -14.43 9.65
CA GLN A 156 -0.95 -14.18 8.20
C GLN A 156 0.24 -13.35 7.69
N LEU A 157 1.35 -13.30 8.45
CA LEU A 157 2.56 -12.57 8.05
C LEU A 157 3.14 -13.04 6.71
N ASP A 158 3.12 -14.35 6.44
CA ASP A 158 3.61 -14.89 5.17
C ASP A 158 2.79 -14.34 3.99
N ASP A 159 1.46 -14.20 4.14
CA ASP A 159 0.60 -13.60 3.13
C ASP A 159 1.01 -12.14 2.84
N LEU A 160 1.53 -11.40 3.83
CA LEU A 160 1.96 -10.00 3.67
C LEU A 160 3.24 -9.88 2.84
N LEU A 161 4.13 -10.86 2.94
CA LEU A 161 5.36 -10.90 2.15
C LEU A 161 5.03 -11.15 0.67
N ASP A 162 4.11 -12.06 0.38
CA ASP A 162 3.63 -12.32 -0.99
C ASP A 162 3.04 -11.05 -1.65
N MET A 163 2.44 -10.15 -0.85
CA MET A 163 1.89 -8.88 -1.37
C MET A 163 2.98 -7.96 -1.90
N ILE A 164 4.20 -8.02 -1.38
CA ILE A 164 5.31 -7.20 -1.88
C ILE A 164 5.66 -7.65 -3.29
N ASP A 165 5.68 -8.97 -3.53
CA ASP A 165 5.91 -9.52 -4.87
C ASP A 165 4.77 -9.14 -5.84
N TYR A 166 3.52 -9.20 -5.38
CA TYR A 166 2.37 -8.72 -6.18
C TYR A 166 2.44 -7.22 -6.48
N LEU A 167 2.92 -6.41 -5.54
CA LEU A 167 3.12 -4.98 -5.72
C LEU A 167 4.21 -4.71 -6.78
N ILE A 168 5.37 -5.36 -6.68
CA ILE A 168 6.45 -5.24 -7.66
C ILE A 168 5.92 -5.60 -9.07
N ARG A 169 5.28 -6.78 -9.20
CA ARG A 169 4.66 -7.21 -10.47
C ARG A 169 3.60 -6.25 -10.99
N SER A 170 2.83 -5.64 -10.09
CA SER A 170 1.82 -4.62 -10.46
C SER A 170 2.50 -3.39 -11.05
N LEU A 171 3.57 -2.90 -10.44
CA LEU A 171 4.30 -1.74 -10.93
C LEU A 171 4.97 -2.02 -12.29
N GLU A 172 5.53 -3.21 -12.51
CA GLU A 172 6.11 -3.62 -13.80
C GLU A 172 5.05 -3.66 -14.91
N LYS A 173 3.90 -4.30 -14.63
CA LYS A 173 2.79 -4.38 -15.60
C LYS A 173 2.17 -2.99 -15.85
N ILE A 174 2.02 -2.15 -14.83
CA ILE A 174 1.49 -0.79 -14.97
C ILE A 174 2.46 0.08 -15.77
N HIS A 175 3.77 -0.02 -15.53
CA HIS A 175 4.78 0.67 -16.34
C HIS A 175 4.60 0.32 -17.82
N SER A 176 4.46 -0.96 -18.14
CA SER A 176 4.24 -1.44 -19.52
C SER A 176 2.91 -0.95 -20.10
N PHE A 177 1.84 -0.98 -19.30
CA PHE A 177 0.52 -0.47 -19.67
C PHE A 177 0.55 1.02 -20.02
N LEU A 178 1.21 1.83 -19.19
CA LEU A 178 1.34 3.27 -19.39
C LEU A 178 2.24 3.61 -20.58
N ALA A 179 3.30 2.82 -20.83
CA ALA A 179 4.19 3.01 -21.97
C ALA A 179 3.49 2.80 -23.34
N VAL A 180 2.41 2.01 -23.40
CA VAL A 180 1.60 1.79 -24.61
C VAL A 180 0.54 2.89 -24.81
N SER A 181 0.15 3.57 -23.73
CA SER A 181 -0.86 4.64 -23.72
C SER A 181 -0.30 6.04 -24.03
N LEU A 182 1.03 6.20 -24.08
CA LEU A 182 1.77 7.42 -24.43
C LEU A 182 2.16 7.46 -25.90
#